data_AF-A0A941AV74-F1
#
_entry.id   AF-A0A941AV74-F1
#
_cell.length_a   1.000
_cell.length_b   1.000
_cell.length_c   1.000
_cell.angle_alpha   90.00
_cell.angle_beta   90.00
_cell.angle_gamma   90.00
#
_symmetry.space_group_name_H-M   'P 1'
#
loop_
_entity.id
_entity.type
_entity.pdbx_description
1 polymer ?
#
loop_
_entity_poly.entity_id
_entity_poly.type
_entity_poly.pdbx_seq_one_letter_code
_entity_poly.pdbx_strand_id
1 'polypeptide(L)'
;MSINHNRIKVSDLEKNQPNKILTTNNDGELEFSNISDIQVDSYNALDYTQEGKALDARQGKILKDLINNINALLASDNVNLNTVQKLVDAIETVQTSLTTMLVNDLTTGGTTKALTAEMGKTLQTNKVDKVAGERLINATEIAKLSGSINVTTTTKTILSTALTTQNVAGFVTYINTLNPVLIVGSNEIVKYTTSDTGRVFQLNLRGRSFGVGQSAITATDVNEITDFLNKDIRLSNYPSTRNDGPSTTNKVLAPDLNGNLKLYTIATFPAPFLSESTPDTILPSTTTNFTLKGAFFTPTMTVSIAGQTVNYITFVSDNLIKVNITTSATEGSYTMTLNNGSSATYPNALLIVLGRVYQPTESEWTGLVASPNVSEIGSMKSTAVSVLQSGIWKTIPPNIDFRIQLSGEDSPLFNSNHDSQDFGGNLRLLKASDNSYLWIIAIRKAAGTGNQIRVKNYLGGDNGDNNGAAQGLANGKIITLERKSGFWKLYVNFVLTYSFTETINEEMYIQCLVKNQELKNIKYIELNT
;
A
#
# COMPACT_ATOMS: atom_id res chain seq x y z
N MET A 1 52.65 -63.25 47.00
CA MET A 1 53.15 -64.39 47.81
C MET A 1 53.71 -63.86 49.11
N SER A 2 53.30 -64.44 50.23
CA SER A 2 53.97 -64.27 51.52
C SER A 2 55.39 -64.82 51.41
N ILE A 3 56.39 -64.02 51.77
CA ILE A 3 57.83 -64.31 51.58
C ILE A 3 58.41 -65.30 52.60
N ASN A 4 57.58 -65.98 53.39
CA ASN A 4 58.05 -66.82 54.50
C ASN A 4 58.37 -68.27 54.14
N HIS A 5 58.04 -68.75 52.93
CA HIS A 5 58.13 -70.19 52.61
C HIS A 5 59.20 -70.59 51.59
N ASN A 6 60.01 -69.67 51.04
CA ASN A 6 61.02 -70.04 50.03
C ASN A 6 62.40 -69.40 50.28
N ARG A 7 63.08 -69.82 51.36
CA ARG A 7 64.52 -69.58 51.51
C ARG A 7 65.25 -70.92 51.75
N ILE A 8 65.80 -71.49 50.68
CA ILE A 8 66.90 -72.46 50.76
C ILE A 8 68.04 -71.82 51.55
N LYS A 9 68.61 -72.54 52.52
CA LYS A 9 69.84 -72.09 53.18
C LYS A 9 71.01 -72.42 52.26
N VAL A 10 72.01 -71.54 52.22
CA VAL A 10 73.25 -71.74 51.44
C VAL A 10 73.88 -73.12 51.73
N SER A 11 73.71 -73.64 52.95
CA SER A 11 74.15 -74.99 53.36
C SER A 11 73.55 -76.15 52.55
N ASP A 12 72.37 -75.97 51.96
CA ASP A 12 71.67 -77.03 51.21
C ASP A 12 72.19 -77.13 49.77
N LEU A 13 72.76 -76.04 49.23
CA LEU A 13 73.46 -76.02 47.94
C LEU A 13 74.90 -76.54 48.03
N GLU A 14 75.50 -76.53 49.22
CA GLU A 14 76.88 -77.00 49.46
C GLU A 14 77.01 -78.53 49.56
N LYS A 15 75.89 -79.27 49.65
CA LYS A 15 75.86 -80.74 49.62
C LYS A 15 75.49 -81.26 48.23
N ASN A 16 76.44 -81.28 47.30
CA ASN A 16 76.26 -81.84 45.96
C ASN A 16 75.91 -83.36 46.02
N GLN A 17 74.78 -83.78 45.45
CA GLN A 17 74.44 -85.19 45.19
C GLN A 17 74.56 -85.49 43.68
N PRO A 18 75.55 -86.31 43.24
CA PRO A 18 75.70 -86.68 41.83
C PRO A 18 74.45 -87.36 41.25
N ASN A 19 74.20 -87.13 39.95
CA ASN A 19 73.11 -87.74 39.15
C ASN A 19 71.69 -87.42 39.62
N LYS A 20 71.56 -86.41 40.48
CA LYS A 20 70.29 -85.81 40.82
C LYS A 20 70.22 -84.39 40.31
N ILE A 21 69.02 -83.98 39.90
CA ILE A 21 68.68 -82.60 39.54
C ILE A 21 67.74 -82.03 40.60
N LEU A 22 67.94 -80.76 40.95
CA LEU A 22 67.02 -80.07 41.84
C LEU A 22 65.71 -79.80 41.07
N THR A 23 64.64 -80.42 41.51
CA THR A 23 63.28 -80.24 40.97
C THR A 23 62.39 -79.68 42.08
N THR A 24 61.38 -78.93 41.71
CA THR A 24 60.34 -78.55 42.67
C THR A 24 59.42 -79.75 42.86
N ASN A 25 59.20 -80.17 44.10
CA ASN A 25 58.22 -81.19 44.42
C ASN A 25 56.79 -80.61 44.35
N ASN A 26 55.81 -81.44 44.63
CA ASN A 26 54.39 -81.05 44.54
C ASN A 26 53.98 -79.98 45.55
N ASP A 27 54.72 -79.83 46.66
CA ASP A 27 54.46 -78.81 47.68
C ASP A 27 55.13 -77.47 47.35
N GLY A 28 55.83 -77.38 46.21
CA GLY A 28 56.55 -76.18 45.82
C GLY A 28 57.93 -76.05 46.48
N GLU A 29 58.36 -77.05 47.24
CA GLU A 29 59.69 -77.11 47.86
C GLU A 29 60.69 -77.72 46.89
N LEU A 30 61.95 -77.28 46.96
CA LEU A 30 63.00 -77.77 46.09
C LEU A 30 63.62 -79.04 46.69
N GLU A 31 63.63 -80.14 45.93
CA GLU A 31 64.22 -81.43 46.29
C GLU A 31 65.10 -82.00 45.17
N PHE A 32 65.95 -82.99 45.47
CA PHE A 32 66.83 -83.62 44.47
C PHE A 32 66.23 -84.93 43.91
N SER A 33 65.95 -84.98 42.60
CA SER A 33 65.37 -86.12 41.86
C SER A 33 66.37 -86.80 40.91
N ASN A 34 66.24 -88.11 40.66
CA ASN A 34 67.14 -88.84 39.75
C ASN A 34 66.89 -88.49 38.27
N ILE A 35 67.98 -88.34 37.49
CA ILE A 35 67.88 -87.98 36.06
C ILE A 35 67.27 -89.07 35.17
N SER A 36 67.32 -90.34 35.58
CA SER A 36 66.78 -91.49 34.84
C SER A 36 65.27 -91.50 34.72
N ASP A 37 64.59 -90.80 35.63
CA ASP A 37 63.13 -90.85 35.73
C ASP A 37 62.47 -89.85 34.76
N ILE A 38 63.26 -89.12 33.98
CA ILE A 38 62.80 -88.22 32.92
C ILE A 38 62.62 -89.05 31.61
N GLN A 39 61.47 -89.71 31.45
CA GLN A 39 61.10 -90.37 30.18
C GLN A 39 60.72 -89.33 29.10
N VAL A 40 61.24 -89.50 27.88
CA VAL A 40 60.83 -88.72 26.70
C VAL A 40 60.04 -89.64 25.75
N ASP A 41 58.70 -89.52 25.74
CA ASP A 41 57.81 -90.33 24.88
C ASP A 41 57.96 -90.01 23.38
N SER A 42 57.92 -91.05 22.53
CA SER A 42 58.17 -91.00 21.07
C SER A 42 56.90 -91.12 20.19
N TYR A 43 55.76 -90.56 20.59
CA TYR A 43 54.51 -90.64 19.82
C TYR A 43 54.36 -89.46 18.83
N ASN A 44 54.05 -89.73 17.55
CA ASN A 44 54.02 -88.72 16.48
C ASN A 44 52.73 -88.78 15.63
N ALA A 45 51.63 -88.20 16.13
CA ALA A 45 50.35 -88.08 15.42
C ALA A 45 49.68 -86.71 15.71
N LEU A 46 48.87 -86.21 14.76
CA LEU A 46 48.23 -84.87 14.81
C LEU A 46 47.02 -84.81 15.76
N ASP A 47 46.58 -85.95 16.27
CA ASP A 47 45.44 -86.11 17.17
C ASP A 47 45.87 -86.23 18.65
N TYR A 48 47.16 -86.05 18.95
CA TYR A 48 47.64 -86.11 20.32
C TYR A 48 47.28 -84.82 21.06
N THR A 49 46.27 -84.90 21.93
CA THR A 49 45.67 -83.75 22.64
C THR A 49 46.19 -83.56 24.07
N GLN A 50 47.19 -84.34 24.48
CA GLN A 50 47.77 -84.27 25.84
C GLN A 50 48.73 -83.08 25.96
N GLU A 51 48.55 -82.28 27.01
CA GLU A 51 49.34 -81.08 27.27
C GLU A 51 50.84 -81.39 27.46
N GLY A 52 51.73 -80.56 26.91
CA GLY A 52 53.19 -80.68 27.06
C GLY A 52 53.92 -81.50 25.99
N LYS A 53 53.23 -82.10 25.01
CA LYS A 53 53.85 -82.75 23.85
C LYS A 53 53.80 -81.84 22.61
N ALA A 54 54.91 -81.70 21.91
CA ALA A 54 55.02 -80.81 20.75
C ALA A 54 54.78 -81.57 19.44
N LEU A 55 54.04 -80.93 18.51
CA LEU A 55 53.99 -81.39 17.11
C LEU A 55 55.42 -81.47 16.56
N ASP A 56 55.71 -82.53 15.81
CA ASP A 56 56.98 -82.54 15.10
C ASP A 56 57.01 -81.45 14.02
N ALA A 57 58.20 -81.09 13.56
CA ALA A 57 58.36 -80.01 12.59
C ALA A 57 57.61 -80.26 11.26
N ARG A 58 57.34 -81.53 10.89
CA ARG A 58 56.63 -81.89 9.65
C ARG A 58 55.14 -81.62 9.80
N GLN A 59 54.56 -82.00 10.93
CA GLN A 59 53.17 -81.74 11.29
C GLN A 59 52.89 -80.24 11.40
N GLY A 60 53.76 -79.51 12.09
CA GLY A 60 53.66 -78.05 12.19
C GLY A 60 53.68 -77.37 10.82
N LYS A 61 54.46 -77.90 9.87
CA LYS A 61 54.49 -77.39 8.49
C LYS A 61 53.18 -77.63 7.73
N ILE A 62 52.63 -78.85 7.76
CA ILE A 62 51.37 -79.16 7.05
C ILE A 62 50.22 -78.30 7.58
N LEU A 63 50.10 -78.19 8.92
CA LEU A 63 49.05 -77.38 9.52
C LEU A 63 49.21 -75.90 9.14
N LYS A 64 50.45 -75.39 9.15
CA LYS A 64 50.75 -74.03 8.69
C LYS A 64 50.36 -73.83 7.22
N ASP A 65 50.66 -74.79 6.34
CA ASP A 65 50.31 -74.69 4.91
C ASP A 65 48.78 -74.70 4.70
N LEU A 66 48.04 -75.53 5.44
CA LEU A 66 46.56 -75.52 5.41
C LEU A 66 45.97 -74.21 5.95
N ILE A 67 46.48 -73.72 7.08
CA ILE A 67 46.07 -72.43 7.66
C ILE A 67 46.38 -71.30 6.68
N ASN A 68 47.54 -71.32 6.03
CA ASN A 68 47.91 -70.32 5.03
C ASN A 68 46.96 -70.35 3.82
N ASN A 69 46.57 -71.52 3.33
CA ASN A 69 45.62 -71.64 2.23
C ASN A 69 44.23 -71.09 2.60
N ILE A 70 43.73 -71.40 3.81
CA ILE A 70 42.46 -70.85 4.32
C ILE A 70 42.55 -69.34 4.46
N ASN A 71 43.63 -68.83 5.07
CA ASN A 71 43.83 -67.40 5.22
C ASN A 71 43.98 -66.69 3.87
N ALA A 72 44.62 -67.32 2.88
CA ALA A 72 44.73 -66.78 1.53
C ALA A 72 43.36 -66.72 0.84
N LEU A 73 42.45 -67.69 1.07
CA LEU A 73 41.08 -67.65 0.56
C LEU A 73 40.24 -66.58 1.27
N LEU A 74 40.32 -66.50 2.60
CA LEU A 74 39.60 -65.51 3.40
C LEU A 74 40.09 -64.08 3.14
N ALA A 75 41.39 -63.91 2.87
CA ALA A 75 41.99 -62.65 2.49
C ALA A 75 42.00 -62.43 0.97
N SER A 76 41.50 -63.37 0.17
CA SER A 76 41.57 -63.28 -1.27
C SER A 76 40.76 -62.07 -1.74
N ASP A 77 41.41 -61.23 -2.53
CA ASP A 77 40.78 -60.18 -3.32
C ASP A 77 40.11 -60.73 -4.59
N ASN A 78 39.90 -62.05 -4.67
CA ASN A 78 39.27 -62.68 -5.83
C ASN A 78 37.92 -62.02 -6.10
N VAL A 79 37.93 -61.23 -7.17
CA VAL A 79 36.82 -60.39 -7.58
C VAL A 79 35.56 -61.21 -7.77
N ASN A 80 35.66 -62.48 -8.18
CA ASN A 80 34.50 -63.34 -8.39
C ASN A 80 33.78 -63.69 -7.08
N LEU A 81 34.52 -64.05 -6.02
CA LEU A 81 33.93 -64.39 -4.72
C LEU A 81 33.33 -63.16 -4.02
N ASN A 82 34.02 -62.03 -4.10
CA ASN A 82 33.52 -60.74 -3.62
C ASN A 82 32.24 -60.32 -4.39
N THR A 83 32.21 -60.55 -5.70
CA THR A 83 31.04 -60.23 -6.55
C THR A 83 29.84 -61.09 -6.20
N VAL A 84 30.00 -62.39 -5.96
CA VAL A 84 28.89 -63.28 -5.57
C VAL A 84 28.29 -62.85 -4.22
N GLN A 85 29.13 -62.57 -3.22
CA GLN A 85 28.62 -62.12 -1.91
C GLN A 85 27.82 -60.82 -2.03
N LYS A 86 28.33 -59.83 -2.78
CA LYS A 86 27.61 -58.58 -3.03
C LYS A 86 26.28 -58.76 -3.74
N LEU A 87 26.19 -59.72 -4.68
CA LEU A 87 24.94 -60.04 -5.35
C LEU A 87 23.93 -60.66 -4.38
N VAL A 88 24.37 -61.56 -3.49
CA VAL A 88 23.51 -62.13 -2.45
C VAL A 88 22.97 -61.04 -1.53
N ASP A 89 23.84 -60.17 -1.01
CA ASP A 89 23.44 -59.08 -0.12
C ASP A 89 22.45 -58.11 -0.81
N ALA A 90 22.68 -57.81 -2.10
CA ALA A 90 21.78 -56.98 -2.88
C ALA A 90 20.41 -57.64 -3.09
N ILE A 91 20.37 -58.95 -3.36
CA ILE A 91 19.12 -59.72 -3.50
C ILE A 91 18.34 -59.72 -2.19
N GLU A 92 18.99 -59.93 -1.04
CA GLU A 92 18.36 -59.90 0.28
C GLU A 92 17.77 -58.50 0.59
N THR A 93 18.50 -57.44 0.22
CA THR A 93 18.03 -56.06 0.36
C THR A 93 16.80 -55.79 -0.51
N VAL A 94 16.79 -56.26 -1.75
CA VAL A 94 15.63 -56.14 -2.66
C VAL A 94 14.44 -56.94 -2.13
N GLN A 95 14.65 -58.16 -1.64
CA GLN A 95 13.57 -58.99 -1.07
C GLN A 95 12.93 -58.32 0.16
N THR A 96 13.75 -57.75 1.05
CA THR A 96 13.27 -57.00 2.22
C THR A 96 12.50 -55.74 1.80
N SER A 97 12.96 -55.06 0.75
CA SER A 97 12.28 -53.89 0.21
C SER A 97 10.92 -54.25 -0.41
N LEU A 98 10.84 -55.33 -1.19
CA LEU A 98 9.59 -55.78 -1.81
C LEU A 98 8.54 -56.22 -0.78
N THR A 99 8.96 -56.96 0.25
CA THR A 99 8.06 -57.42 1.33
C THR A 99 7.54 -56.28 2.20
N THR A 100 8.29 -55.18 2.31
CA THR A 100 7.83 -53.98 3.03
C THR A 100 7.00 -53.05 2.15
N MET A 101 7.25 -53.00 0.84
CA MET A 101 6.53 -52.14 -0.11
C MET A 101 5.18 -52.73 -0.52
N LEU A 102 5.05 -54.04 -0.67
CA LEU A 102 3.81 -54.68 -1.12
C LEU A 102 2.94 -55.08 0.08
N VAL A 103 1.69 -54.61 0.13
CA VAL A 103 0.73 -54.94 1.19
C VAL A 103 -0.59 -55.50 0.62
N ASN A 104 -1.16 -56.51 1.30
CA ASN A 104 -2.40 -57.19 0.89
C ASN A 104 -3.58 -56.82 1.81
N ASP A 105 -3.58 -55.60 2.33
CA ASP A 105 -4.64 -55.09 3.20
C ASP A 105 -4.84 -53.57 2.98
N LEU A 106 -5.89 -53.02 3.59
CA LEU A 106 -6.23 -51.59 3.51
C LEU A 106 -5.93 -50.82 4.81
N THR A 107 -5.35 -51.47 5.82
CA THR A 107 -5.16 -50.89 7.17
C THR A 107 -3.71 -50.53 7.48
N THR A 108 -2.74 -51.16 6.82
CA THR A 108 -1.30 -50.98 7.02
C THR A 108 -0.61 -50.20 5.90
N GLY A 109 -1.40 -49.58 5.00
CA GLY A 109 -0.93 -48.78 3.86
C GLY A 109 -0.25 -47.44 4.22
N GLY A 110 0.31 -46.76 3.21
CA GLY A 110 0.99 -45.46 3.32
C GLY A 110 1.50 -44.94 1.97
N THR A 111 2.11 -43.75 1.91
CA THR A 111 2.56 -43.11 0.65
C THR A 111 3.68 -43.86 -0.07
N THR A 112 4.33 -44.81 0.59
CA THR A 112 5.46 -45.60 0.07
C THR A 112 5.13 -47.08 -0.13
N LYS A 113 3.88 -47.50 0.13
CA LYS A 113 3.42 -48.89 0.02
C LYS A 113 2.44 -49.03 -1.15
N ALA A 114 2.59 -50.08 -1.94
CA ALA A 114 1.70 -50.44 -3.03
C ALA A 114 0.81 -51.62 -2.62
N LEU A 115 -0.46 -51.56 -3.04
CA LEU A 115 -1.39 -52.68 -2.87
C LEU A 115 -1.02 -53.81 -3.84
N THR A 116 -1.14 -55.05 -3.37
CA THR A 116 -1.10 -56.22 -4.26
C THR A 116 -2.26 -56.18 -5.26
N ALA A 117 -2.09 -56.86 -6.39
CA ALA A 117 -3.16 -57.04 -7.37
C ALA A 117 -4.40 -57.75 -6.80
N GLU A 118 -4.19 -58.65 -5.83
CA GLU A 118 -5.26 -59.35 -5.12
C GLU A 118 -6.15 -58.36 -4.36
N MET A 119 -5.55 -57.50 -3.54
CA MET A 119 -6.30 -56.48 -2.79
C MET A 119 -6.94 -55.44 -3.74
N GLY A 120 -6.25 -55.08 -4.83
CA GLY A 120 -6.79 -54.22 -5.88
C GLY A 120 -8.05 -54.78 -6.54
N LYS A 121 -8.12 -56.10 -6.77
CA LYS A 121 -9.30 -56.77 -7.32
C LYS A 121 -10.48 -56.73 -6.35
N THR A 122 -10.24 -57.00 -5.07
CA THR A 122 -11.26 -56.92 -4.01
C THR A 122 -11.82 -55.50 -3.86
N LEU A 123 -10.96 -54.48 -3.92
CA LEU A 123 -11.40 -53.09 -3.98
C LEU A 123 -12.30 -52.86 -5.20
N GLN A 124 -11.88 -53.33 -6.37
CA GLN A 124 -12.65 -53.13 -7.60
C GLN A 124 -14.03 -53.78 -7.56
N THR A 125 -14.23 -54.89 -6.85
CA THR A 125 -15.55 -55.52 -6.68
C THR A 125 -16.41 -54.85 -5.61
N ASN A 126 -15.77 -54.24 -4.59
CA ASN A 126 -16.45 -53.69 -3.42
C ASN A 126 -16.60 -52.16 -3.46
N LYS A 127 -16.24 -51.51 -4.57
CA LYS A 127 -16.52 -50.08 -4.75
C LYS A 127 -18.03 -49.85 -4.74
N VAL A 128 -18.42 -48.70 -4.18
CA VAL A 128 -19.82 -48.27 -4.05
C VAL A 128 -20.55 -48.23 -5.41
N ASP A 129 -19.84 -48.02 -6.53
CA ASP A 129 -20.44 -48.05 -7.88
C ASP A 129 -20.59 -49.46 -8.48
N LYS A 130 -20.02 -50.49 -7.85
CA LYS A 130 -20.00 -51.87 -8.36
C LYS A 130 -20.90 -52.83 -7.59
N VAL A 131 -21.30 -52.49 -6.37
CA VAL A 131 -22.24 -53.29 -5.57
C VAL A 131 -23.67 -52.84 -5.88
N ALA A 132 -24.48 -53.74 -6.43
CA ALA A 132 -25.89 -53.45 -6.69
C ALA A 132 -26.67 -53.32 -5.37
N GLY A 133 -27.24 -52.14 -5.12
CA GLY A 133 -28.13 -51.89 -3.98
C GLY A 133 -27.48 -51.24 -2.75
N GLU A 134 -26.16 -51.13 -2.70
CA GLU A 134 -25.47 -50.39 -1.64
C GLU A 134 -25.11 -48.98 -2.11
N ARG A 135 -25.81 -47.99 -1.56
CA ARG A 135 -25.51 -46.56 -1.76
C ARG A 135 -24.84 -46.06 -0.48
N LEU A 136 -24.09 -44.95 -0.58
CA LEU A 136 -23.55 -44.25 0.60
C LEU A 136 -24.62 -43.80 1.62
N ILE A 137 -25.89 -43.79 1.22
CA ILE A 137 -27.04 -43.39 2.02
C ILE A 137 -27.94 -44.61 2.28
N ASN A 138 -28.38 -44.77 3.53
CA ASN A 138 -29.23 -45.89 3.92
C ASN A 138 -30.68 -45.70 3.43
N ALA A 139 -31.47 -46.78 3.41
CA ALA A 139 -32.87 -46.74 2.96
C ALA A 139 -33.74 -45.75 3.77
N THR A 140 -33.42 -45.52 5.04
CA THR A 140 -34.11 -44.56 5.90
C THR A 140 -33.88 -43.11 5.46
N GLU A 141 -32.67 -42.77 5.02
CA GLU A 141 -32.34 -41.45 4.48
C GLU A 141 -32.99 -41.21 3.11
N ILE A 142 -33.09 -42.26 2.28
CA ILE A 142 -33.84 -42.20 1.01
C ILE A 142 -35.33 -41.93 1.29
N ALA A 143 -35.92 -42.57 2.30
CA ALA A 143 -37.30 -42.31 2.70
C ALA A 143 -37.52 -40.85 3.15
N LYS A 144 -36.58 -40.27 3.92
CA LYS A 144 -36.63 -38.84 4.29
C LYS A 144 -36.57 -37.93 3.07
N LEU A 145 -35.71 -38.25 2.10
CA LEU A 145 -35.59 -37.48 0.85
C LEU A 145 -36.85 -37.60 -0.01
N SER A 146 -37.51 -38.77 -0.04
CA SER A 146 -38.73 -38.99 -0.83
C SER A 146 -39.91 -38.11 -0.39
N GLY A 147 -40.01 -37.77 0.90
CA GLY A 147 -41.04 -36.84 1.42
C GLY A 147 -40.84 -35.38 1.00
N SER A 148 -39.65 -35.02 0.52
CA SER A 148 -39.34 -33.66 0.04
C SER A 148 -39.60 -33.45 -1.45
N ILE A 149 -39.89 -34.51 -2.21
CA ILE A 149 -39.92 -34.46 -3.69
C ILE A 149 -41.21 -33.80 -4.24
N ASN A 150 -42.27 -33.61 -3.44
CA ASN A 150 -43.54 -33.04 -3.91
C ASN A 150 -44.07 -31.86 -3.06
N VAL A 151 -43.17 -31.04 -2.48
CA VAL A 151 -43.60 -29.84 -1.75
C VAL A 151 -44.11 -28.78 -2.73
N THR A 152 -45.42 -28.55 -2.77
CA THR A 152 -46.02 -27.47 -3.57
C THR A 152 -46.01 -26.15 -2.79
N THR A 153 -45.75 -25.05 -3.47
CA THR A 153 -45.87 -23.70 -2.88
C THR A 153 -47.09 -23.00 -3.46
N THR A 154 -48.04 -22.68 -2.60
CA THR A 154 -49.24 -21.90 -2.95
C THR A 154 -49.04 -20.45 -2.53
N THR A 155 -49.12 -19.53 -3.49
CA THR A 155 -49.06 -18.08 -3.20
C THR A 155 -50.46 -17.49 -3.22
N LYS A 156 -50.82 -16.77 -2.16
CA LYS A 156 -52.05 -16.00 -2.03
C LYS A 156 -51.72 -14.52 -1.98
N THR A 157 -52.59 -13.70 -2.57
CA THR A 157 -52.39 -12.24 -2.62
C THR A 157 -53.41 -11.55 -1.72
N ILE A 158 -52.94 -10.59 -0.92
CA ILE A 158 -53.76 -9.73 -0.06
C ILE A 158 -53.35 -8.25 -0.24
N LEU A 159 -54.11 -7.31 0.30
CA LEU A 159 -53.67 -5.91 0.46
C LEU A 159 -53.06 -5.72 1.85
N SER A 160 -52.10 -4.80 2.01
CA SER A 160 -51.51 -4.51 3.33
C SER A 160 -52.55 -4.00 4.33
N THR A 161 -53.63 -3.38 3.87
CA THR A 161 -54.78 -2.93 4.67
C THR A 161 -55.62 -4.08 5.26
N ALA A 162 -55.44 -5.31 4.78
CA ALA A 162 -56.04 -6.49 5.40
C ALA A 162 -55.35 -6.88 6.72
N LEU A 163 -54.17 -6.32 7.01
CA LEU A 163 -53.42 -6.55 8.23
C LEU A 163 -53.64 -5.39 9.21
N THR A 164 -53.91 -5.69 10.48
CA THR A 164 -54.01 -4.68 11.55
C THR A 164 -52.71 -3.93 11.75
N THR A 165 -51.59 -4.62 11.60
CA THR A 165 -50.23 -4.07 11.52
C THR A 165 -49.49 -4.75 10.38
N GLN A 166 -48.69 -3.99 9.63
CA GLN A 166 -47.93 -4.52 8.50
C GLN A 166 -46.66 -5.22 8.99
N ASN A 167 -46.82 -6.29 9.78
CA ASN A 167 -45.75 -7.12 10.35
C ASN A 167 -46.31 -8.54 10.65
N VAL A 168 -45.47 -9.42 11.18
CA VAL A 168 -45.87 -10.80 11.54
C VAL A 168 -47.09 -10.83 12.48
N ALA A 169 -47.17 -9.94 13.46
CA ALA A 169 -48.29 -9.93 14.42
C ALA A 169 -49.64 -9.62 13.76
N GLY A 170 -49.67 -8.66 12.82
CA GLY A 170 -50.88 -8.36 12.07
C GLY A 170 -51.24 -9.47 11.09
N PHE A 171 -50.25 -10.15 10.51
CA PHE A 171 -50.48 -11.34 9.69
C PHE A 171 -51.03 -12.53 10.48
N VAL A 172 -50.50 -12.81 11.67
CA VAL A 172 -51.04 -13.84 12.59
C VAL A 172 -52.51 -13.55 12.92
N THR A 173 -52.83 -12.28 13.22
CA THR A 173 -54.20 -11.85 13.48
C THR A 173 -55.09 -12.13 12.27
N TYR A 174 -54.64 -11.72 11.07
CA TYR A 174 -55.34 -11.98 9.82
C TYR A 174 -55.64 -13.47 9.62
N ILE A 175 -54.63 -14.36 9.72
CA ILE A 175 -54.82 -15.81 9.55
C ILE A 175 -55.79 -16.41 10.58
N ASN A 176 -55.67 -16.03 11.85
CA ASN A 176 -56.55 -16.54 12.91
C ASN A 176 -58.02 -16.11 12.75
N THR A 177 -58.28 -15.04 11.99
CA THR A 177 -59.62 -14.52 11.73
C THR A 177 -60.23 -14.96 10.39
N LEU A 178 -59.52 -15.78 9.60
CA LEU A 178 -60.01 -16.23 8.30
C LEU A 178 -61.33 -17.00 8.42
N ASN A 179 -62.30 -16.57 7.61
CA ASN A 179 -63.57 -17.25 7.38
C ASN A 179 -63.96 -17.08 5.89
N PRO A 180 -63.93 -18.13 5.06
CA PRO A 180 -63.69 -19.54 5.41
C PRO A 180 -62.26 -19.83 5.87
N VAL A 181 -62.09 -20.93 6.61
CA VAL A 181 -60.78 -21.39 7.12
C VAL A 181 -59.83 -21.75 5.96
N LEU A 182 -58.54 -21.50 6.15
CA LEU A 182 -57.47 -21.92 5.25
C LEU A 182 -57.10 -23.38 5.53
N ILE A 183 -57.20 -24.26 4.54
CA ILE A 183 -56.76 -25.66 4.63
C ILE A 183 -55.37 -25.75 3.99
N VAL A 184 -54.38 -26.31 4.69
CA VAL A 184 -53.02 -26.50 4.17
C VAL A 184 -52.66 -27.97 4.13
N GLY A 185 -52.33 -28.49 2.95
CA GLY A 185 -51.90 -29.88 2.76
C GLY A 185 -50.61 -30.23 3.51
N SER A 186 -50.40 -31.50 3.83
CA SER A 186 -49.14 -31.98 4.44
C SER A 186 -47.91 -31.72 3.55
N ASN A 187 -48.14 -31.68 2.24
CA ASN A 187 -47.14 -31.40 1.22
C ASN A 187 -47.25 -29.98 0.62
N GLU A 188 -47.88 -29.02 1.32
CA GLU A 188 -48.06 -27.64 0.84
C GLU A 188 -47.34 -26.63 1.72
N ILE A 189 -46.73 -25.60 1.13
CA ILE A 189 -46.29 -24.37 1.79
C ILE A 189 -47.17 -23.24 1.29
N VAL A 190 -47.77 -22.47 2.20
CA VAL A 190 -48.59 -21.31 1.82
C VAL A 190 -47.84 -20.02 2.11
N LYS A 191 -47.75 -19.17 1.08
CA LYS A 191 -47.20 -17.81 1.15
C LYS A 191 -48.28 -16.80 0.89
N TYR A 192 -48.28 -15.70 1.63
CA TYR A 192 -49.14 -14.56 1.41
C TYR A 192 -48.30 -13.35 1.02
N THR A 193 -48.62 -12.75 -0.13
CA THR A 193 -47.96 -11.55 -0.63
C THR A 193 -48.93 -10.37 -0.57
N THR A 194 -48.53 -9.27 0.06
CA THR A 194 -49.28 -8.02 -0.03
C THR A 194 -48.99 -7.37 -1.39
N SER A 195 -50.00 -7.08 -2.22
CA SER A 195 -49.80 -6.55 -3.57
C SER A 195 -49.27 -5.12 -3.62
N ASP A 196 -49.57 -4.32 -2.61
CA ASP A 196 -49.21 -2.91 -2.48
C ASP A 196 -47.82 -2.68 -1.87
N THR A 197 -47.50 -3.36 -0.76
CA THR A 197 -46.21 -3.20 -0.08
C THR A 197 -45.16 -4.23 -0.50
N GLY A 198 -45.59 -5.34 -1.12
CA GLY A 198 -44.71 -6.44 -1.52
C GLY A 198 -44.20 -7.31 -0.36
N ARG A 199 -44.71 -7.13 0.86
CA ARG A 199 -44.37 -7.98 2.01
C ARG A 199 -44.85 -9.42 1.78
N VAL A 200 -44.01 -10.39 2.15
CA VAL A 200 -44.29 -11.82 1.96
C VAL A 200 -44.22 -12.55 3.31
N PHE A 201 -45.30 -13.22 3.67
CA PHE A 201 -45.42 -14.03 4.88
C PHE A 201 -45.59 -15.49 4.51
N GLN A 202 -44.76 -16.37 5.06
CA GLN A 202 -44.83 -17.81 4.88
C GLN A 202 -45.36 -18.46 6.16
N LEU A 203 -46.30 -19.39 6.01
CA LEU A 203 -46.72 -20.27 7.11
C LEU A 203 -45.75 -21.45 7.23
N ASN A 204 -45.22 -21.67 8.44
CA ASN A 204 -44.29 -22.77 8.76
C ASN A 204 -45.02 -24.03 9.25
N LEU A 205 -46.34 -24.02 9.26
CA LEU A 205 -47.18 -25.14 9.67
C LEU A 205 -47.89 -25.75 8.45
N ARG A 206 -47.82 -27.08 8.33
CA ARG A 206 -48.36 -27.86 7.21
C ARG A 206 -49.31 -28.94 7.71
N GLY A 207 -50.20 -29.43 6.84
CA GLY A 207 -51.08 -30.56 7.14
C GLY A 207 -52.20 -30.26 8.15
N ARG A 208 -52.61 -28.99 8.29
CA ARG A 208 -53.71 -28.57 9.17
C ARG A 208 -54.45 -27.34 8.63
N SER A 209 -55.56 -27.01 9.28
CA SER A 209 -56.39 -25.84 8.93
C SER A 209 -56.17 -24.66 9.90
N PHE A 210 -56.38 -23.44 9.41
CA PHE A 210 -56.21 -22.17 10.13
C PHE A 210 -57.42 -21.23 9.93
N GLY A 211 -57.80 -20.46 10.95
CA GLY A 211 -58.95 -19.54 10.89
C GLY A 211 -59.91 -19.72 12.06
N VAL A 212 -61.10 -19.14 11.93
CA VAL A 212 -62.12 -19.16 13.00
C VAL A 212 -62.48 -20.61 13.38
N GLY A 213 -62.40 -20.93 14.68
CA GLY A 213 -62.69 -22.26 15.23
C GLY A 213 -61.54 -23.28 15.14
N GLN A 214 -60.37 -22.91 14.62
CA GLN A 214 -59.15 -23.73 14.65
C GLN A 214 -58.22 -23.28 15.79
N SER A 215 -57.23 -24.10 16.17
CA SER A 215 -56.20 -23.62 17.11
C SER A 215 -55.45 -22.45 16.48
N ALA A 216 -55.32 -21.36 17.24
CA ALA A 216 -54.65 -20.16 16.78
C ALA A 216 -53.17 -20.44 16.47
N ILE A 217 -52.67 -19.82 15.40
CA ILE A 217 -51.24 -19.71 15.15
C ILE A 217 -50.65 -18.56 15.96
N THR A 218 -49.34 -18.60 16.14
CA THR A 218 -48.54 -17.60 16.84
C THR A 218 -47.47 -17.03 15.92
N ALA A 219 -46.72 -16.02 16.39
CA ALA A 219 -45.65 -15.41 15.61
C ALA A 219 -44.53 -16.40 15.23
N THR A 220 -44.31 -17.47 16.01
CA THR A 220 -43.28 -18.49 15.69
C THR A 220 -43.68 -19.38 14.52
N ASP A 221 -44.97 -19.43 14.18
CA ASP A 221 -45.52 -20.25 13.10
C ASP A 221 -45.46 -19.53 11.73
N VAL A 222 -44.97 -18.30 11.70
CA VAL A 222 -44.90 -17.44 10.52
C VAL A 222 -43.47 -16.96 10.32
N ASN A 223 -42.98 -17.02 9.09
CA ASN A 223 -41.75 -16.35 8.69
C ASN A 223 -42.06 -15.19 7.73
N GLU A 224 -41.60 -13.98 8.04
CA GLU A 224 -41.62 -12.89 7.07
C GLU A 224 -40.37 -12.99 6.19
N ILE A 225 -40.57 -13.27 4.91
CA ILE A 225 -39.51 -13.51 3.91
C ILE A 225 -39.51 -12.41 2.84
N THR A 226 -39.89 -11.20 3.22
CA THR A 226 -39.89 -10.04 2.34
C THR A 226 -38.46 -9.74 1.87
N ASP A 227 -38.21 -9.83 0.57
CA ASP A 227 -36.94 -9.37 -0.03
C ASP A 227 -36.93 -7.83 -0.10
N PHE A 228 -36.46 -7.18 0.95
CA PHE A 228 -36.36 -5.71 1.02
C PHE A 228 -35.34 -5.12 0.03
N LEU A 229 -34.42 -5.93 -0.52
CA LEU A 229 -33.30 -5.47 -1.34
C LEU A 229 -33.63 -5.25 -2.82
N ASN A 230 -34.83 -5.62 -3.29
CA ASN A 230 -35.23 -5.51 -4.70
C ASN A 230 -36.25 -4.38 -4.97
N LYS A 231 -36.50 -3.48 -4.00
CA LYS A 231 -37.41 -2.34 -4.13
C LYS A 231 -36.85 -1.06 -3.53
N ASP A 232 -37.35 0.07 -4.01
CA ASP A 232 -37.00 1.40 -3.50
C ASP A 232 -37.28 1.50 -1.99
N ILE A 233 -36.27 1.89 -1.22
CA ILE A 233 -36.41 2.23 0.20
C ILE A 233 -37.07 3.62 0.28
N ARG A 234 -38.36 3.68 0.63
CA ARG A 234 -39.04 4.94 0.95
C ARG A 234 -38.86 5.28 2.43
N LEU A 235 -38.10 6.34 2.70
CA LEU A 235 -37.99 6.92 4.03
C LEU A 235 -39.20 7.84 4.26
N SER A 236 -40.19 7.40 5.05
CA SER A 236 -41.50 8.06 5.23
C SER A 236 -41.43 9.51 5.73
N ASN A 237 -40.33 9.92 6.36
CA ASN A 237 -40.10 11.29 6.82
C ASN A 237 -39.08 12.05 5.96
N TYR A 238 -38.68 11.51 4.81
CA TYR A 238 -37.73 12.13 3.90
C TYR A 238 -38.47 12.59 2.63
N PRO A 239 -38.71 13.90 2.45
CA PRO A 239 -39.45 14.40 1.29
C PRO A 239 -38.71 14.07 -0.01
N SER A 240 -39.44 13.61 -1.04
CA SER A 240 -38.90 13.29 -2.37
C SER A 240 -38.51 14.51 -3.21
N THR A 241 -38.86 15.71 -2.74
CA THR A 241 -38.57 16.99 -3.37
C THR A 241 -37.64 17.78 -2.46
N ARG A 242 -36.39 17.33 -2.29
CA ARG A 242 -35.38 18.22 -1.71
C ARG A 242 -34.83 19.08 -2.85
N ASN A 243 -35.20 20.35 -2.83
CA ASN A 243 -34.40 21.40 -3.46
C ASN A 243 -33.38 21.78 -2.40
N ASP A 244 -32.17 21.25 -2.53
CA ASP A 244 -31.05 21.40 -1.60
C ASP A 244 -30.49 22.84 -1.66
N GLY A 245 -31.34 23.82 -1.37
CA GLY A 245 -30.90 25.10 -0.85
C GLY A 245 -30.06 24.90 0.42
N PRO A 246 -29.28 25.91 0.80
CA PRO A 246 -28.15 25.82 1.72
C PRO A 246 -28.60 25.34 3.10
N SER A 247 -28.47 24.05 3.37
CA SER A 247 -28.69 23.48 4.68
C SER A 247 -27.35 23.06 5.27
N THR A 248 -27.00 23.63 6.42
CA THR A 248 -25.81 23.32 7.23
C THR A 248 -25.80 21.88 7.77
N THR A 249 -26.83 21.09 7.46
CA THR A 249 -26.98 19.69 7.85
C THR A 249 -27.11 18.79 6.63
N ASN A 250 -26.23 18.95 5.64
CA ASN A 250 -26.15 17.96 4.57
C ASN A 250 -25.81 16.61 5.18
N LYS A 251 -26.77 15.68 5.07
CA LYS A 251 -26.58 14.32 5.54
C LYS A 251 -26.52 13.36 4.35
N VAL A 252 -25.58 12.43 4.41
CA VAL A 252 -25.44 11.36 3.41
C VAL A 252 -25.94 10.04 3.98
N LEU A 253 -26.56 9.23 3.15
CA LEU A 253 -26.91 7.87 3.50
C LEU A 253 -25.69 6.98 3.26
N ALA A 254 -25.16 6.35 4.29
CA ALA A 254 -24.02 5.44 4.20
C ALA A 254 -24.16 4.28 5.18
N PRO A 255 -23.49 3.13 4.96
CA PRO A 255 -23.45 2.04 5.94
C PRO A 255 -22.57 2.41 7.14
N ASP A 256 -22.92 1.90 8.33
CA ASP A 256 -22.05 1.92 9.52
C ASP A 256 -21.04 0.78 9.53
N LEU A 257 -20.21 0.72 10.58
CA LEU A 257 -19.18 -0.32 10.75
C LEU A 257 -19.76 -1.76 10.74
N ASN A 258 -21.06 -1.90 10.99
CA ASN A 258 -21.76 -3.17 11.00
C ASN A 258 -22.58 -3.37 9.71
N GLY A 259 -22.46 -2.48 8.71
CA GLY A 259 -23.16 -2.54 7.43
C GLY A 259 -24.57 -1.95 7.45
N ASN A 260 -25.04 -1.32 8.53
CA ASN A 260 -26.40 -0.75 8.61
C ASN A 260 -26.44 0.63 7.97
N LEU A 261 -27.43 0.90 7.11
CA LEU A 261 -27.64 2.24 6.53
C LEU A 261 -28.02 3.28 7.61
N LYS A 262 -27.25 4.36 7.69
CA LYS A 262 -27.46 5.51 8.59
C LYS A 262 -27.30 6.83 7.84
N LEU A 263 -27.89 7.87 8.41
CA LEU A 263 -27.85 9.23 7.88
C LEU A 263 -26.76 10.02 8.62
N TYR A 264 -25.63 10.29 7.97
CA TYR A 264 -24.46 10.94 8.55
C TYR A 264 -24.41 12.42 8.21
N THR A 265 -24.22 13.28 9.19
CA THR A 265 -23.91 14.69 8.96
C THR A 265 -22.50 14.83 8.39
N ILE A 266 -22.35 15.51 7.24
CA ILE A 266 -21.03 15.95 6.77
C ILE A 266 -20.62 17.13 7.66
N ALA A 267 -19.72 16.87 8.60
CA ALA A 267 -19.40 17.81 9.68
C ALA A 267 -18.61 19.05 9.21
N THR A 268 -17.89 18.99 8.08
CA THR A 268 -17.04 20.09 7.63
C THR A 268 -16.96 20.14 6.10
N PHE A 269 -17.39 21.26 5.52
CA PHE A 269 -17.02 21.60 4.14
C PHE A 269 -15.56 22.07 4.11
N PRO A 270 -14.77 21.69 3.08
CA PRO A 270 -13.45 22.27 2.86
C PRO A 270 -13.53 23.81 2.80
N ALA A 271 -12.50 24.48 3.33
CA ALA A 271 -12.42 25.93 3.23
C ALA A 271 -12.37 26.38 1.76
N PRO A 272 -12.94 27.55 1.40
CA PRO A 272 -12.89 28.07 0.04
C PRO A 272 -11.45 28.15 -0.43
N PHE A 273 -11.19 27.75 -1.69
CA PHE A 273 -9.90 27.92 -2.35
C PHE A 273 -10.00 29.04 -3.39
N LEU A 274 -9.08 30.01 -3.41
CA LEU A 274 -8.99 31.05 -4.44
C LEU A 274 -7.80 30.76 -5.35
N SER A 275 -8.07 30.61 -6.65
CA SER A 275 -7.02 30.45 -7.66
C SER A 275 -6.71 31.76 -8.39
N GLU A 276 -7.73 32.60 -8.62
CA GLU A 276 -7.60 33.79 -9.46
C GLU A 276 -8.60 34.87 -9.03
N SER A 277 -8.17 36.14 -9.05
CA SER A 277 -9.04 37.32 -8.90
C SER A 277 -8.82 38.24 -10.10
N THR A 278 -9.89 38.62 -10.80
CA THR A 278 -9.80 39.49 -11.98
C THR A 278 -10.84 40.62 -11.96
N PRO A 279 -10.44 41.89 -12.10
CA PRO A 279 -9.06 42.36 -12.07
C PRO A 279 -8.46 42.20 -10.67
N ASP A 280 -7.18 41.91 -10.54
CA ASP A 280 -6.47 41.90 -9.25
C ASP A 280 -5.91 43.30 -8.89
N THR A 281 -6.11 44.29 -9.75
CA THR A 281 -5.71 45.69 -9.51
C THR A 281 -6.81 46.68 -9.88
N ILE A 282 -7.03 47.69 -9.03
CA ILE A 282 -8.10 48.67 -9.18
C ILE A 282 -7.58 50.07 -8.86
N LEU A 283 -8.22 51.06 -9.49
CA LEU A 283 -8.13 52.44 -9.04
C LEU A 283 -8.78 52.62 -7.65
N PRO A 284 -8.24 53.52 -6.82
CA PRO A 284 -8.88 53.92 -5.58
C PRO A 284 -10.23 54.60 -5.82
N SER A 285 -11.07 54.62 -4.78
CA SER A 285 -12.39 55.26 -4.79
C SER A 285 -13.29 54.84 -5.96
N THR A 286 -13.16 53.59 -6.41
CA THR A 286 -13.84 53.05 -7.58
C THR A 286 -14.76 51.89 -7.20
N THR A 287 -15.96 51.87 -7.76
CA THR A 287 -16.90 50.73 -7.63
C THR A 287 -16.83 49.88 -8.89
N THR A 288 -16.48 48.60 -8.75
CA THR A 288 -16.39 47.69 -9.90
C THR A 288 -16.64 46.23 -9.52
N ASN A 289 -16.82 45.38 -10.53
CA ASN A 289 -17.01 43.94 -10.39
C ASN A 289 -15.70 43.17 -10.53
N PHE A 290 -15.51 42.19 -9.67
CA PHE A 290 -14.43 41.21 -9.64
C PHE A 290 -14.98 39.85 -9.98
N THR A 291 -14.22 39.06 -10.74
CA THR A 291 -14.45 37.64 -10.90
C THR A 291 -13.43 36.90 -10.04
N LEU A 292 -13.92 36.11 -9.09
CA LEU A 292 -13.08 35.21 -8.31
C LEU A 292 -13.28 33.79 -8.83
N LYS A 293 -12.20 33.12 -9.20
CA LYS A 293 -12.20 31.70 -9.57
C LYS A 293 -11.48 30.88 -8.50
N GLY A 294 -11.93 29.65 -8.32
CA GLY A 294 -11.42 28.82 -7.25
C GLY A 294 -12.18 27.52 -7.10
N ALA A 295 -12.34 27.05 -5.86
CA ALA A 295 -13.11 25.87 -5.52
C ALA A 295 -13.82 26.03 -4.16
N PHE A 296 -14.87 25.23 -3.94
CA PHE A 296 -15.66 25.20 -2.71
C PHE A 296 -16.40 26.50 -2.40
N PHE A 297 -16.74 27.28 -3.42
CA PHE A 297 -17.62 28.43 -3.25
C PHE A 297 -19.05 27.96 -3.02
N THR A 298 -19.81 28.72 -2.22
CA THR A 298 -21.21 28.39 -1.92
C THR A 298 -22.09 29.62 -2.11
N PRO A 299 -23.40 29.44 -2.40
CA PRO A 299 -24.31 30.57 -2.60
C PRO A 299 -24.41 31.54 -1.42
N THR A 300 -24.11 31.07 -0.20
CA THR A 300 -24.20 31.83 1.05
C THR A 300 -22.83 32.27 1.59
N MET A 301 -21.76 32.11 0.82
CA MET A 301 -20.43 32.48 1.29
C MET A 301 -20.30 33.99 1.44
N THR A 302 -19.39 34.42 2.32
CA THR A 302 -19.03 35.83 2.47
C THR A 302 -17.62 36.08 1.95
N VAL A 303 -17.42 37.31 1.49
CA VAL A 303 -16.13 37.86 1.05
C VAL A 303 -15.90 39.10 1.89
N SER A 304 -14.74 39.22 2.51
CA SER A 304 -14.35 40.43 3.25
C SER A 304 -12.94 40.87 2.87
N ILE A 305 -12.77 42.18 2.73
CA ILE A 305 -11.48 42.82 2.47
C ILE A 305 -11.41 44.04 3.38
N ALA A 306 -10.47 44.02 4.33
CA ALA A 306 -10.38 45.10 5.32
C ALA A 306 -10.16 46.46 4.64
N GLY A 307 -10.93 47.47 5.05
CA GLY A 307 -10.87 48.81 4.48
C GLY A 307 -11.60 49.00 3.14
N GLN A 308 -12.21 47.94 2.58
CA GLN A 308 -12.99 48.01 1.35
C GLN A 308 -14.46 47.64 1.62
N THR A 309 -15.38 48.16 0.82
CA THR A 309 -16.80 47.81 0.94
C THR A 309 -17.17 46.76 -0.10
N VAL A 310 -17.56 45.57 0.36
CA VAL A 310 -18.17 44.54 -0.50
C VAL A 310 -19.66 44.82 -0.61
N ASN A 311 -20.13 45.23 -1.79
CA ASN A 311 -21.51 45.66 -2.00
C ASN A 311 -22.46 44.47 -2.17
N TYR A 312 -22.08 43.50 -3.00
CA TYR A 312 -22.83 42.26 -3.20
C TYR A 312 -21.93 41.16 -3.79
N ILE A 313 -22.37 39.92 -3.65
CA ILE A 313 -21.75 38.72 -4.21
C ILE A 313 -22.78 38.02 -5.08
N THR A 314 -22.40 37.65 -6.29
CA THR A 314 -23.21 36.81 -7.18
C THR A 314 -22.55 35.46 -7.32
N PHE A 315 -23.20 34.42 -6.81
CA PHE A 315 -22.77 33.04 -7.02
C PHE A 315 -23.07 32.62 -8.45
N VAL A 316 -22.08 32.02 -9.12
CA VAL A 316 -22.24 31.46 -10.48
C VAL A 316 -22.09 29.95 -10.44
N SER A 317 -21.04 29.45 -9.78
CA SER A 317 -20.81 28.03 -9.51
C SER A 317 -19.90 27.83 -8.29
N ASP A 318 -19.69 26.59 -7.90
CA ASP A 318 -18.73 26.19 -6.85
C ASP A 318 -17.28 26.59 -7.13
N ASN A 319 -16.98 26.98 -8.38
CA ASN A 319 -15.65 27.40 -8.83
C ASN A 319 -15.59 28.87 -9.28
N LEU A 320 -16.71 29.60 -9.27
CA LEU A 320 -16.77 30.99 -9.73
C LEU A 320 -17.81 31.82 -8.98
N ILE A 321 -17.35 32.94 -8.42
CA ILE A 321 -18.24 34.01 -7.91
C ILE A 321 -17.86 35.36 -8.52
N LYS A 322 -18.83 36.26 -8.58
CA LYS A 322 -18.59 37.67 -8.90
C LYS A 322 -18.82 38.52 -7.66
N VAL A 323 -17.91 39.44 -7.37
CA VAL A 323 -17.96 40.28 -6.19
C VAL A 323 -17.95 41.73 -6.64
N ASN A 324 -18.91 42.53 -6.19
CA ASN A 324 -18.88 43.97 -6.42
C ASN A 324 -18.27 44.66 -5.22
N ILE A 325 -17.25 45.50 -5.45
CA ILE A 325 -16.48 46.15 -4.39
C ILE A 325 -16.35 47.64 -4.69
N THR A 326 -16.47 48.47 -3.66
CA THR A 326 -16.07 49.88 -3.67
C THR A 326 -14.75 50.02 -2.92
N THR A 327 -13.73 50.50 -3.63
CA THR A 327 -12.39 50.66 -3.07
C THR A 327 -12.25 51.96 -2.27
N SER A 328 -11.38 51.93 -1.26
CA SER A 328 -10.96 53.11 -0.50
C SER A 328 -10.05 54.02 -1.33
N ALA A 329 -9.80 55.23 -0.83
CA ALA A 329 -8.82 56.14 -1.42
C ALA A 329 -7.35 55.74 -1.14
N THR A 330 -7.12 54.77 -0.24
CA THR A 330 -5.78 54.41 0.21
C THR A 330 -5.18 53.36 -0.72
N GLU A 331 -4.07 53.72 -1.35
CA GLU A 331 -3.23 52.76 -2.07
C GLU A 331 -2.69 51.69 -1.12
N GLY A 332 -2.66 50.45 -1.58
CA GLY A 332 -2.14 49.35 -0.79
C GLY A 332 -2.49 47.97 -1.36
N SER A 333 -1.84 46.96 -0.80
CA SER A 333 -2.21 45.56 -1.01
C SER A 333 -3.07 45.08 0.15
N TYR A 334 -4.20 44.47 -0.18
CA TYR A 334 -5.23 44.10 0.78
C TYR A 334 -5.43 42.60 0.79
N THR A 335 -5.62 42.08 2.01
CA THR A 335 -5.92 40.67 2.25
C THR A 335 -7.42 40.43 2.08
N MET A 336 -7.77 39.38 1.34
CA MET A 336 -9.15 38.94 1.14
C MET A 336 -9.42 37.71 2.00
N THR A 337 -10.56 37.65 2.67
CA THR A 337 -11.02 36.47 3.40
C THR A 337 -12.30 35.95 2.76
N LEU A 338 -12.32 34.66 2.45
CA LEU A 338 -13.46 33.92 1.91
C LEU A 338 -13.98 32.96 2.99
N ASN A 339 -15.31 32.92 3.20
CA ASN A 339 -15.91 32.06 4.21
C ASN A 339 -17.19 31.39 3.70
N ASN A 340 -17.19 30.05 3.61
CA ASN A 340 -18.34 29.21 3.21
C ASN A 340 -18.97 28.44 4.40
N GLY A 341 -18.63 28.81 5.63
CA GLY A 341 -18.76 27.99 6.85
C GLY A 341 -17.40 27.62 7.44
N SER A 342 -16.39 27.50 6.58
CA SER A 342 -14.96 27.43 6.91
C SER A 342 -14.26 28.67 6.30
N SER A 343 -13.32 29.28 7.02
CA SER A 343 -12.64 30.51 6.55
C SER A 343 -11.27 30.22 5.93
N ALA A 344 -10.95 30.93 4.84
CA ALA A 344 -9.64 30.96 4.22
C ALA A 344 -9.23 32.40 3.89
N THR A 345 -7.95 32.72 4.08
CA THR A 345 -7.41 34.08 3.93
C THR A 345 -6.34 34.10 2.85
N TYR A 346 -6.42 35.10 1.99
CA TYR A 346 -5.57 35.30 0.81
C TYR A 346 -4.86 36.64 0.93
N PRO A 347 -3.61 36.65 1.43
CA PRO A 347 -2.79 37.85 1.47
C PRO A 347 -2.58 38.41 0.07
N ASN A 348 -2.59 39.74 -0.03
CA ASN A 348 -2.32 40.46 -1.28
C ASN A 348 -3.27 40.11 -2.46
N ALA A 349 -4.47 39.63 -2.16
CA ALA A 349 -5.46 39.24 -3.16
C ALA A 349 -6.07 40.44 -3.91
N LEU A 350 -5.93 41.65 -3.37
CA LEU A 350 -6.38 42.86 -4.04
C LEU A 350 -5.34 43.98 -3.94
N LEU A 351 -4.98 44.58 -5.07
CA LEU A 351 -4.09 45.73 -5.14
C LEU A 351 -4.86 47.00 -5.54
N ILE A 352 -4.78 48.04 -4.73
CA ILE A 352 -5.31 49.37 -5.06
C ILE A 352 -4.14 50.29 -5.34
N VAL A 353 -4.13 50.98 -6.49
CA VAL A 353 -2.99 51.81 -6.91
C VAL A 353 -3.42 53.18 -7.40
N LEU A 354 -2.74 54.23 -6.93
CA LEU A 354 -2.90 55.61 -7.38
C LEU A 354 -2.13 55.84 -8.70
N GLY A 355 -2.63 55.27 -9.79
CA GLY A 355 -1.99 55.40 -11.09
C GLY A 355 -2.69 54.65 -12.22
N ARG A 356 -2.26 54.90 -13.45
CA ARG A 356 -2.79 54.19 -14.62
C ARG A 356 -2.05 52.86 -14.79
N VAL A 357 -2.81 51.76 -14.73
CA VAL A 357 -2.28 50.40 -14.86
C VAL A 357 -2.32 49.96 -16.32
N TYR A 358 -1.22 49.41 -16.79
CA TYR A 358 -1.07 48.80 -18.09
C TYR A 358 -0.60 47.36 -17.89
N GLN A 359 -1.06 46.46 -18.76
CA GLN A 359 -0.64 45.05 -18.82
C GLN A 359 -0.34 44.71 -20.28
N PRO A 360 0.67 43.89 -20.57
CA PRO A 360 0.98 43.48 -21.92
C PRO A 360 -0.13 42.64 -22.52
N THR A 361 -0.60 43.08 -23.68
CA THR A 361 -1.37 42.26 -24.62
C THR A 361 -0.43 41.64 -25.66
N GLU A 362 -0.88 40.58 -26.34
CA GLU A 362 -0.08 39.85 -27.34
C GLU A 362 0.52 40.79 -28.41
N SER A 363 -0.26 41.77 -28.88
CA SER A 363 0.17 42.71 -29.93
C SER A 363 1.16 43.79 -29.47
N GLU A 364 1.34 43.99 -28.16
CA GLU A 364 2.26 45.01 -27.62
C GLU A 364 3.68 44.48 -27.45
N TRP A 365 3.89 43.17 -27.54
CA TRP A 365 5.23 42.60 -27.49
C TRP A 365 5.97 42.82 -28.81
N THR A 366 7.20 43.32 -28.69
CA THR A 366 8.14 43.53 -29.80
C THR A 366 9.47 42.84 -29.52
N GLY A 367 10.29 42.65 -30.55
CA GLY A 367 11.62 42.05 -30.37
C GLY A 367 11.61 40.65 -29.75
N LEU A 368 10.61 39.83 -30.09
CA LEU A 368 10.47 38.47 -29.56
C LEU A 368 11.65 37.59 -30.02
N VAL A 369 12.29 36.91 -29.06
CA VAL A 369 13.39 35.97 -29.32
C VAL A 369 12.96 34.57 -28.92
N ALA A 370 13.17 33.60 -29.82
CA ALA A 370 12.89 32.19 -29.60
C ALA A 370 11.42 31.87 -29.24
N SER A 371 10.47 32.74 -29.62
CA SER A 371 9.02 32.50 -29.59
C SER A 371 8.43 32.08 -28.21
N PRO A 372 8.53 32.95 -27.18
CA PRO A 372 7.77 32.73 -25.95
C PRO A 372 6.26 32.81 -26.21
N ASN A 373 5.45 32.19 -25.35
CA ASN A 373 4.00 32.36 -25.40
C ASN A 373 3.60 33.61 -24.61
N VAL A 374 2.94 34.55 -25.29
CA VAL A 374 2.48 35.84 -24.75
C VAL A 374 0.99 36.08 -25.03
N SER A 375 0.22 35.02 -25.31
CA SER A 375 -1.19 35.15 -25.67
C SER A 375 -2.08 35.50 -24.48
N GLU A 376 -1.63 35.21 -23.26
CA GLU A 376 -2.32 35.58 -22.02
C GLU A 376 -1.85 36.96 -21.53
N ILE A 377 -2.81 37.87 -21.33
CA ILE A 377 -2.57 39.25 -20.87
C ILE A 377 -1.74 39.24 -19.58
N GLY A 378 -0.71 40.07 -19.51
CA GLY A 378 0.10 40.17 -18.30
C GLY A 378 1.05 38.98 -18.09
N SER A 379 1.28 38.15 -19.10
CA SER A 379 2.13 36.97 -18.96
C SER A 379 3.14 36.80 -20.08
N MET A 380 4.22 36.10 -19.77
CA MET A 380 5.17 35.55 -20.72
C MET A 380 5.55 34.14 -20.25
N LYS A 381 5.33 33.13 -21.08
CA LYS A 381 5.52 31.72 -20.73
C LYS A 381 6.57 31.06 -21.59
N SER A 382 7.39 30.23 -20.96
CA SER A 382 8.39 29.46 -21.69
C SER A 382 7.72 28.33 -22.49
N THR A 383 8.10 28.16 -23.76
CA THR A 383 7.57 27.11 -24.65
C THR A 383 8.59 26.03 -24.99
N ALA A 384 9.86 26.21 -24.62
CA ALA A 384 10.94 25.27 -24.92
C ALA A 384 11.89 25.10 -23.73
N VAL A 385 12.29 23.85 -23.47
CA VAL A 385 13.17 23.51 -22.35
C VAL A 385 14.57 24.06 -22.57
N SER A 386 15.11 24.72 -21.55
CA SER A 386 16.47 25.28 -21.49
C SER A 386 16.80 26.30 -22.59
N VAL A 387 15.80 26.81 -23.30
CA VAL A 387 15.95 27.88 -24.28
C VAL A 387 15.61 29.21 -23.61
N LEU A 388 16.49 30.22 -23.75
CA LEU A 388 16.19 31.58 -23.35
C LEU A 388 15.22 32.21 -24.35
N GLN A 389 14.13 32.75 -23.84
CA GLN A 389 13.12 33.45 -24.64
C GLN A 389 12.89 34.84 -24.05
N SER A 390 12.65 35.84 -24.88
CA SER A 390 12.52 37.22 -24.42
C SER A 390 11.59 38.05 -25.29
N GLY A 391 11.18 39.20 -24.77
CA GLY A 391 10.42 40.22 -25.50
C GLY A 391 10.53 41.59 -24.84
N ILE A 392 10.38 42.65 -25.64
CA ILE A 392 10.27 44.03 -25.19
C ILE A 392 8.80 44.40 -25.19
N TRP A 393 8.30 44.98 -24.10
CA TRP A 393 6.88 45.33 -24.01
C TRP A 393 6.62 46.83 -24.09
N LYS A 394 7.19 47.62 -23.19
CA LYS A 394 6.78 49.01 -23.01
C LYS A 394 7.96 49.96 -22.87
N THR A 395 7.80 51.13 -23.48
CA THR A 395 8.67 52.29 -23.34
C THR A 395 8.16 53.18 -22.20
N ILE A 396 9.07 53.57 -21.31
CA ILE A 396 8.82 54.47 -20.19
C ILE A 396 9.43 55.83 -20.53
N PRO A 397 8.64 56.91 -20.64
CA PRO A 397 9.16 58.25 -20.87
C PRO A 397 10.06 58.75 -19.73
N PRO A 398 10.98 59.70 -20.00
CA PRO A 398 11.79 60.33 -18.97
C PRO A 398 10.93 61.06 -17.93
N ASN A 399 11.43 61.12 -16.68
CA ASN A 399 10.82 61.84 -15.54
C ASN A 399 9.41 61.41 -15.13
N ILE A 400 8.99 60.20 -15.50
CA ILE A 400 7.74 59.63 -15.01
C ILE A 400 8.00 58.81 -13.74
N ASP A 401 7.15 59.00 -12.73
CA ASP A 401 7.09 58.12 -11.58
C ASP A 401 6.27 56.88 -11.96
N PHE A 402 6.81 55.69 -11.65
CA PHE A 402 6.20 54.45 -12.08
C PHE A 402 6.47 53.29 -11.13
N ARG A 403 5.71 52.22 -11.33
CA ARG A 403 5.92 50.94 -10.70
C ARG A 403 5.81 49.82 -11.73
N ILE A 404 6.76 48.89 -11.73
CA ILE A 404 6.70 47.64 -12.49
C ILE A 404 6.46 46.52 -11.49
N GLN A 405 5.47 45.67 -11.77
CA GLN A 405 5.15 44.52 -10.93
C GLN A 405 5.09 43.25 -11.77
N LEU A 406 5.57 42.13 -11.21
CA LEU A 406 5.49 40.80 -11.83
C LEU A 406 5.71 39.72 -10.77
N SER A 407 5.40 38.48 -11.12
CA SER A 407 5.75 37.29 -10.34
C SER A 407 6.33 36.21 -11.25
N GLY A 408 7.32 35.47 -10.78
CA GLY A 408 7.86 34.29 -11.48
C GLY A 408 7.26 33.01 -10.91
N GLU A 409 6.98 32.04 -11.78
CA GLU A 409 6.55 30.70 -11.38
C GLU A 409 7.31 29.63 -12.19
N ASP A 410 7.42 28.43 -11.64
CA ASP A 410 7.91 27.29 -12.41
C ASP A 410 6.99 27.03 -13.61
N SER A 411 7.59 26.73 -14.77
CA SER A 411 6.77 26.32 -15.91
C SER A 411 6.10 24.98 -15.61
N PRO A 412 4.78 24.83 -15.86
CA PRO A 412 4.11 23.55 -15.75
C PRO A 412 4.65 22.52 -16.76
N LEU A 413 5.33 22.98 -17.82
CA LEU A 413 5.94 22.13 -18.83
C LEU A 413 7.33 21.62 -18.43
N PHE A 414 8.04 22.34 -17.55
CA PHE A 414 9.45 22.10 -17.26
C PHE A 414 9.74 22.22 -15.76
N ASN A 415 9.98 21.10 -15.08
CA ASN A 415 10.46 21.09 -13.69
C ASN A 415 11.98 20.93 -13.65
N SER A 416 12.70 21.95 -14.13
CA SER A 416 14.16 21.97 -14.10
C SER A 416 14.67 23.23 -13.42
N ASN A 417 15.90 23.17 -12.92
CA ASN A 417 16.57 24.36 -12.37
C ASN A 417 16.66 25.43 -13.47
N HIS A 418 16.45 26.67 -13.06
CA HIS A 418 16.66 27.83 -13.92
C HIS A 418 17.50 28.84 -13.17
N ASP A 419 18.68 29.05 -13.72
CA ASP A 419 19.56 30.09 -13.24
C ASP A 419 19.39 31.34 -14.11
N SER A 420 18.67 32.33 -13.59
CA SER A 420 18.48 33.61 -14.27
C SER A 420 19.68 34.53 -14.27
N GLN A 421 20.81 34.17 -13.61
CA GLN A 421 22.07 34.90 -13.85
C GLN A 421 22.68 34.58 -15.20
N ASP A 422 22.58 33.34 -15.68
CA ASP A 422 23.20 32.91 -16.94
C ASP A 422 22.64 33.65 -18.15
N PHE A 423 21.46 34.25 -18.00
CA PHE A 423 20.78 35.01 -19.03
C PHE A 423 20.41 36.42 -18.62
N GLY A 424 21.03 36.99 -17.58
CA GLY A 424 20.88 38.41 -17.25
C GLY A 424 19.48 38.83 -16.77
N GLY A 425 18.81 37.98 -15.99
CA GLY A 425 17.57 38.25 -15.27
C GLY A 425 16.27 38.12 -16.08
N ASN A 426 15.16 38.12 -15.35
CA ASN A 426 13.80 37.98 -15.84
C ASN A 426 13.16 39.31 -16.25
N LEU A 427 13.47 40.38 -15.53
CA LEU A 427 13.05 41.73 -15.86
C LEU A 427 14.30 42.58 -16.03
N ARG A 428 14.34 43.32 -17.13
CA ARG A 428 15.38 44.30 -17.40
C ARG A 428 14.76 45.63 -17.72
N LEU A 429 15.37 46.65 -17.15
CA LEU A 429 15.15 48.03 -17.54
C LEU A 429 16.38 48.47 -18.32
N LEU A 430 16.19 48.85 -19.57
CA LEU A 430 17.25 49.23 -20.51
C LEU A 430 17.12 50.70 -20.86
N LYS A 431 18.24 51.40 -21.10
CA LYS A 431 18.21 52.71 -21.73
C LYS A 431 17.73 52.59 -23.17
N ALA A 432 16.83 53.46 -23.59
CA ALA A 432 16.39 53.48 -24.99
C ALA A 432 17.48 53.97 -25.95
N SER A 433 18.43 54.76 -25.46
CA SER A 433 19.49 55.39 -26.24
C SER A 433 20.54 54.40 -26.75
N ASP A 434 20.96 53.44 -25.91
CA ASP A 434 22.08 52.54 -26.20
C ASP A 434 21.84 51.07 -25.81
N ASN A 435 20.64 50.72 -25.32
CA ASN A 435 20.29 49.41 -24.78
C ASN A 435 21.16 48.94 -23.61
N SER A 436 21.87 49.83 -22.92
CA SER A 436 22.62 49.46 -21.73
C SER A 436 21.66 49.17 -20.57
N TYR A 437 22.06 48.24 -19.70
CA TYR A 437 21.28 47.86 -18.53
C TYR A 437 21.27 48.98 -17.51
N LEU A 438 20.07 49.33 -17.04
CA LEU A 438 19.86 50.18 -15.86
C LEU A 438 19.63 49.30 -14.64
N TRP A 439 18.77 48.29 -14.82
CA TRP A 439 18.31 47.41 -13.76
C TRP A 439 18.03 46.02 -14.29
N ILE A 440 18.40 45.01 -13.48
CA ILE A 440 18.12 43.61 -13.74
C ILE A 440 17.53 42.98 -12.48
N ILE A 441 16.41 42.29 -12.63
CA ILE A 441 15.81 41.45 -11.59
C ILE A 441 15.82 40.01 -12.06
N ALA A 442 16.40 39.13 -11.26
CA ALA A 442 16.57 37.71 -11.53
C ALA A 442 15.81 36.87 -10.49
N ILE A 443 14.85 36.08 -10.96
CA ILE A 443 14.10 35.10 -10.17
C ILE A 443 14.78 33.75 -10.40
N ARG A 444 15.47 33.23 -9.37
CA ARG A 444 16.36 32.08 -9.49
C ARG A 444 15.79 30.86 -8.79
N LYS A 445 16.00 29.70 -9.40
CA LYS A 445 15.90 28.36 -8.83
C LYS A 445 17.18 27.61 -9.15
N ALA A 446 18.21 27.82 -8.31
CA ALA A 446 19.55 27.27 -8.50
C ALA A 446 19.80 26.05 -7.59
N ALA A 447 20.57 25.08 -8.10
CA ALA A 447 20.98 23.91 -7.32
C ALA A 447 21.87 24.34 -6.15
N GLY A 448 21.49 23.98 -4.91
CA GLY A 448 22.31 24.17 -3.71
C GLY A 448 22.11 25.48 -2.94
N THR A 449 21.57 26.54 -3.56
CA THR A 449 21.33 27.83 -2.86
C THR A 449 19.85 28.16 -2.61
N GLY A 450 18.94 27.29 -3.06
CA GLY A 450 17.49 27.50 -2.98
C GLY A 450 16.97 28.56 -3.95
N ASN A 451 15.67 28.82 -3.90
CA ASN A 451 15.06 29.88 -4.70
C ASN A 451 15.45 31.26 -4.14
N GLN A 452 15.85 32.20 -5.00
CA GLN A 452 16.28 33.53 -4.60
C GLN A 452 15.79 34.59 -5.58
N ILE A 453 15.48 35.79 -5.07
CA ILE A 453 15.32 36.98 -5.90
C ILE A 453 16.62 37.77 -5.81
N ARG A 454 17.28 37.99 -6.94
CA ARG A 454 18.48 38.82 -7.05
C ARG A 454 18.18 40.06 -7.87
N VAL A 455 18.89 41.12 -7.53
CA VAL A 455 18.79 42.39 -8.20
C VAL A 455 20.17 42.92 -8.47
N LYS A 456 20.37 43.45 -9.68
CA LYS A 456 21.59 44.14 -10.06
C LYS A 456 21.25 45.50 -10.64
N ASN A 457 21.88 46.53 -10.07
CA ASN A 457 21.84 47.90 -10.54
C ASN A 457 23.14 48.22 -11.27
N TYR A 458 23.05 48.98 -12.37
CA TYR A 458 24.20 49.32 -13.21
C TYR A 458 24.48 50.84 -13.23
N LEU A 459 23.85 51.60 -12.33
CA LEU A 459 23.85 53.06 -12.33
C LEU A 459 24.89 53.70 -11.39
N GLY A 460 25.53 52.93 -10.51
CA GLY A 460 26.60 53.46 -9.68
C GLY A 460 27.37 52.40 -8.90
N GLY A 461 28.68 52.30 -9.16
CA GLY A 461 29.76 51.83 -8.25
C GLY A 461 29.77 50.37 -7.80
N ASP A 462 28.67 49.84 -7.30
CA ASP A 462 28.58 48.48 -6.77
C ASP A 462 28.18 47.51 -7.87
N ASN A 463 29.17 47.13 -8.68
CA ASN A 463 29.06 46.06 -9.67
C ASN A 463 29.00 44.65 -9.02
N GLY A 464 28.99 44.59 -7.68
CA GLY A 464 28.84 43.36 -6.92
C GLY A 464 27.40 42.86 -7.00
N ASP A 465 27.24 41.53 -6.96
CA ASP A 465 25.99 40.91 -6.55
C ASP A 465 25.67 41.41 -5.14
N ASN A 466 25.06 42.60 -5.01
CA ASN A 466 24.58 43.09 -3.73
C ASN A 466 23.44 42.15 -3.35
N ASN A 467 23.82 41.13 -2.56
CA ASN A 467 22.98 40.08 -2.01
C ASN A 467 21.98 40.66 -0.99
N GLY A 468 21.23 41.69 -1.36
CA GLY A 468 19.94 42.04 -0.74
C GLY A 468 18.88 40.99 -1.08
N ALA A 469 19.29 39.71 -1.06
CA ALA A 469 18.45 38.57 -1.36
C ALA A 469 17.36 38.51 -0.30
N ALA A 470 16.11 38.66 -0.72
CA ALA A 470 15.03 38.03 0.02
C ALA A 470 15.29 36.51 -0.07
N GLN A 471 15.96 35.95 0.94
CA GLN A 471 16.21 34.51 1.08
C GLN A 471 14.86 33.84 1.34
N GLY A 472 14.32 33.12 0.35
CA GLY A 472 13.03 32.44 0.43
C GLY A 472 12.49 32.05 -0.93
N LEU A 473 11.49 31.15 -0.95
CA LEU A 473 10.84 30.66 -2.19
C LEU A 473 10.49 31.83 -3.13
N ALA A 474 11.28 32.01 -4.20
CA ALA A 474 11.15 33.09 -5.16
C ALA A 474 9.93 32.92 -6.08
N ASN A 475 9.55 31.66 -6.35
CA ASN A 475 8.37 31.34 -7.13
C ASN A 475 7.09 31.74 -6.39
N GLY A 476 6.18 32.39 -7.11
CA GLY A 476 4.90 32.89 -6.59
C GLY A 476 5.00 34.17 -5.76
N LYS A 477 6.19 34.78 -5.63
CA LYS A 477 6.35 36.08 -4.97
C LYS A 477 6.06 37.22 -5.94
N ILE A 478 5.43 38.26 -5.43
CA ILE A 478 5.20 39.51 -6.16
C ILE A 478 6.46 40.37 -6.00
N ILE A 479 7.05 40.76 -7.12
CA ILE A 479 8.22 41.62 -7.18
C ILE A 479 7.80 42.95 -7.77
N THR A 480 8.17 44.02 -7.08
CA THR A 480 7.78 45.37 -7.42
C THR A 480 9.00 46.28 -7.48
N LEU A 481 9.29 46.83 -8.65
CA LEU A 481 10.24 47.93 -8.82
C LEU A 481 9.47 49.23 -8.91
N GLU A 482 9.77 50.17 -8.02
CA GLU A 482 9.13 51.48 -7.96
C GLU A 482 10.17 52.58 -8.13
N ARG A 483 9.87 53.56 -8.98
CA ARG A 483 10.54 54.84 -9.05
C ARG A 483 9.53 55.92 -8.66
N LYS A 484 9.82 56.66 -7.59
CA LYS A 484 9.00 57.79 -7.16
C LYS A 484 9.86 58.96 -6.70
N SER A 485 9.70 60.12 -7.34
CA SER A 485 10.42 61.36 -7.03
C SER A 485 11.94 61.17 -6.98
N GLY A 486 12.49 60.39 -7.91
CA GLY A 486 13.94 60.07 -7.99
C GLY A 486 14.43 58.98 -7.03
N PHE A 487 13.58 58.46 -6.15
CA PHE A 487 13.87 57.30 -5.31
C PHE A 487 13.47 56.02 -6.02
N TRP A 488 14.37 55.05 -5.99
CA TRP A 488 14.14 53.71 -6.50
C TRP A 488 13.98 52.76 -5.32
N LYS A 489 12.93 51.95 -5.36
CA LYS A 489 12.61 50.98 -4.31
C LYS A 489 12.25 49.65 -4.93
N LEU A 490 12.74 48.59 -4.31
CA LEU A 490 12.37 47.22 -4.62
C LEU A 490 11.57 46.66 -3.47
N TYR A 491 10.43 46.07 -3.78
CA TYR A 491 9.64 45.33 -2.82
C TYR A 491 9.50 43.88 -3.27
N VAL A 492 9.54 42.98 -2.29
CA VAL A 492 9.19 41.56 -2.47
C VAL A 492 8.01 41.27 -1.54
N ASN A 493 6.89 40.86 -2.11
CA ASN A 493 5.60 40.75 -1.41
C ASN A 493 5.27 42.03 -0.61
N PHE A 494 5.50 43.20 -1.24
CA PHE A 494 5.27 44.53 -0.64
C PHE A 494 6.16 44.87 0.56
N VAL A 495 7.14 44.04 0.90
CA VAL A 495 8.17 44.36 1.89
C VAL A 495 9.34 45.03 1.17
N LEU A 496 9.73 46.23 1.60
CA LEU A 496 10.89 46.94 1.05
C LEU A 496 12.17 46.13 1.30
N THR A 497 12.87 45.74 0.25
CA THR A 497 14.11 44.96 0.33
C THR A 497 15.34 45.78 -0.06
N TYR A 498 15.16 46.75 -0.96
CA TYR A 498 16.26 47.58 -1.43
C TYR A 498 15.77 48.98 -1.79
N SER A 499 16.59 49.99 -1.55
CA SER A 499 16.30 51.36 -1.97
C SER A 499 17.58 52.13 -2.26
N PHE A 500 17.55 53.01 -3.25
CA PHE A 500 18.63 53.93 -3.57
C PHE A 500 18.07 55.17 -4.27
N THR A 501 18.91 56.18 -4.47
CA THR A 501 18.54 57.44 -5.12
C THR A 501 19.40 57.62 -6.35
N GLU A 502 18.78 57.86 -7.51
CA GLU A 502 19.49 58.08 -8.77
C GLU A 502 18.64 58.89 -9.74
N THR A 503 19.29 59.81 -10.45
CA THR A 503 18.61 60.68 -11.42
C THR A 503 18.75 60.12 -12.82
N ILE A 504 17.79 59.29 -13.24
CA ILE A 504 17.69 58.85 -14.63
C ILE A 504 16.72 59.75 -15.38
N ASN A 505 17.23 60.56 -16.30
CA ASN A 505 16.42 61.43 -17.16
C ASN A 505 16.54 61.02 -18.62
N GLU A 506 16.17 59.79 -18.93
CA GLU A 506 16.09 59.27 -20.29
C GLU A 506 14.94 58.28 -20.44
N GLU A 507 14.60 57.98 -21.69
CA GLU A 507 13.60 56.98 -22.05
C GLU A 507 14.13 55.56 -21.77
N MET A 508 13.26 54.65 -21.31
CA MET A 508 13.65 53.29 -20.90
C MET A 508 12.75 52.22 -21.51
N TYR A 509 13.28 51.01 -21.71
CA TYR A 509 12.51 49.84 -22.16
C TYR A 509 12.34 48.80 -21.06
N ILE A 510 11.13 48.26 -20.96
CA ILE A 510 10.83 47.05 -20.18
C ILE A 510 11.05 45.83 -21.07
N GLN A 511 12.06 45.02 -20.74
CA GLN A 511 12.32 43.73 -21.37
C GLN A 511 12.07 42.60 -20.37
N CYS A 512 11.31 41.59 -20.80
CA CYS A 512 11.02 40.40 -20.03
C CYS A 512 11.70 39.17 -20.65
N LEU A 513 12.16 38.25 -19.81
CA LEU A 513 12.86 37.03 -20.20
C LEU A 513 12.39 35.83 -19.38
N VAL A 514 12.30 34.69 -20.05
CA VAL A 514 11.94 33.40 -19.46
C VAL A 514 12.84 32.28 -19.97
N LYS A 515 13.12 31.30 -19.09
CA LYS A 515 13.80 30.03 -19.38
C LYS A 515 13.35 29.02 -18.33
N ASN A 516 12.63 27.97 -18.73
CA ASN A 516 12.04 26.97 -17.82
C ASN A 516 11.11 27.55 -16.72
N GLN A 517 10.62 28.78 -16.90
CA GLN A 517 9.76 29.48 -15.95
C GLN A 517 8.74 30.32 -16.70
N GLU A 518 7.74 30.83 -15.97
CA GLU A 518 6.73 31.75 -16.49
C GLU A 518 6.78 33.05 -15.68
N LEU A 519 6.59 34.18 -16.37
CA LEU A 519 6.29 35.44 -15.73
C LEU A 519 4.79 35.68 -15.83
N LYS A 520 4.20 36.01 -14.70
CA LYS A 520 2.78 36.34 -14.55
C LYS A 520 2.63 37.70 -13.90
N ASN A 521 1.43 38.26 -13.98
CA ASN A 521 1.07 39.52 -13.36
C ASN A 521 1.98 40.69 -13.77
N ILE A 522 2.54 40.65 -14.99
CA ILE A 522 3.39 41.71 -15.54
C ILE A 522 2.54 42.97 -15.69
N LYS A 523 2.94 44.03 -14.99
CA LYS A 523 2.22 45.30 -14.92
C LYS A 523 3.20 46.45 -14.95
N TYR A 524 2.82 47.50 -15.65
CA TYR A 524 3.43 48.82 -15.55
C TYR A 524 2.35 49.77 -15.05
N ILE A 525 2.68 50.52 -14.02
CA ILE A 525 1.78 51.44 -13.35
C ILE A 525 2.44 52.80 -13.44
N GLU A 526 1.83 53.70 -14.19
CA GLU A 526 2.20 55.10 -14.24
C GLU A 526 1.61 55.79 -13.02
N LEU A 527 2.46 56.21 -12.08
CA LEU A 527 2.02 56.81 -10.83
C LEU A 527 1.61 58.26 -11.09
N ASN A 528 0.49 58.68 -10.52
CA ASN A 528 0.14 60.09 -10.53
C ASN A 528 1.14 60.83 -9.64
N THR A 529 1.66 61.95 -10.17
CA THR A 529 2.58 62.84 -9.45
C THR A 529 1.89 63.62 -8.34
#